data_AF-A0A0A0BKT9-F1
#
_entry.id   AF-A0A0A0BKT9-F1
#
_cell.length_a   1.000
_cell.length_b   1.000
_cell.length_c   1.000
_cell.angle_alpha   90.00
_cell.angle_beta   90.00
_cell.angle_gamma   90.00
#
_symmetry.space_group_name_H-M   'P 1'
#
loop_
_entity.id
_entity.type
_entity.pdbx_description
1 polymer ?
#
loop_
_entity_poly.entity_id
_entity_poly.type
_entity_poly.pdbx_seq_one_letter_code
_entity_poly.pdbx_strand_id
1 'polypeptide(L)'
;MILTGEEIVRAVNSGEIVIEPFTIDHVNPNSYNFRLGEKLRVYDTDLLDLRQPNAYRELTIGPEGFVLEPGRLYLAHTVERLGGAVYAPTFAARSSVARLGMFINLSACLGDIGFVGQWTLQLFTAHRVRVYAGMPIGQMMWWKRHGDVDLYSGKYQGSTGPRTSDIHLDHRRTDALATFPRLRSDVDPADVGPKFATLSRLAHHLPVPDAFAVPSSVLNRSIDPAVRNRLEHSMRDLRATVGAFLHESTREIAEAVAGYRLDAATRELLAVRVEELRASAPHSRLAVRSSGLEEDGAQSSLAGVHRSVLGLADTEAVVEAVEEAWRSWFELPALLSRVRTGNFDATPRLALFVQLMVQPTLAGVAFTEPAGDGPARVVVEHVDGLADGLVAGVDVGAGYSTDTPLPDDVLGLQLGAVVDLLRDVRRLEGHEVDVE
;
A
#
# COMPACT_ATOMS: atom_id res chain seq x y z
N MET A 1 -21.19 -11.89 -20.77
CA MET A 1 -21.20 -12.99 -21.78
C MET A 1 -20.23 -14.07 -21.32
N ILE A 2 -20.55 -15.36 -21.51
CA ILE A 2 -19.66 -16.49 -21.16
C ILE A 2 -18.76 -16.86 -22.35
N LEU A 3 -17.55 -17.37 -22.09
CA LEU A 3 -16.67 -17.90 -23.13
C LEU A 3 -17.07 -19.34 -23.53
N THR A 4 -16.97 -19.63 -24.83
CA THR A 4 -17.07 -21.00 -25.34
C THR A 4 -15.74 -21.74 -25.16
N GLY A 5 -15.73 -23.06 -25.31
CA GLY A 5 -14.53 -23.89 -25.22
C GLY A 5 -13.45 -23.47 -26.21
N GLU A 6 -13.81 -23.17 -27.45
CA GLU A 6 -12.87 -22.64 -28.45
C GLU A 6 -12.29 -21.29 -28.03
N GLU A 7 -13.10 -20.43 -27.44
CA GLU A 7 -12.63 -19.12 -26.98
C GLU A 7 -11.74 -19.23 -25.74
N ILE A 8 -12.01 -20.20 -24.85
CA ILE A 8 -11.10 -20.56 -23.75
C ILE A 8 -9.75 -21.01 -24.31
N VAL A 9 -9.73 -21.87 -25.34
CA VAL A 9 -8.48 -22.31 -25.99
C VAL A 9 -7.71 -21.11 -26.58
N ARG A 10 -8.39 -20.21 -27.29
CA ARG A 10 -7.76 -18.99 -27.84
C ARG A 10 -7.19 -18.11 -26.75
N ALA A 11 -7.95 -17.87 -25.67
CA ALA A 11 -7.55 -17.05 -24.54
C ALA A 11 -6.39 -17.64 -23.74
N VAL A 12 -6.28 -18.98 -23.66
CA VAL A 12 -5.09 -19.64 -23.09
C VAL A 12 -3.87 -19.43 -23.99
N ASN A 13 -4.02 -19.60 -25.30
CA ASN A 13 -2.92 -19.43 -26.25
C ASN A 13 -2.42 -17.97 -26.34
N SER A 14 -3.27 -16.99 -26.12
CA SER A 14 -2.90 -15.57 -26.06
C SER A 14 -2.38 -15.12 -24.69
N GLY A 15 -2.43 -15.98 -23.66
CA GLY A 15 -2.02 -15.66 -22.29
C GLY A 15 -3.04 -14.85 -21.49
N GLU A 16 -4.25 -14.64 -22.00
CA GLU A 16 -5.33 -13.94 -21.30
C GLU A 16 -5.93 -14.78 -20.16
N ILE A 17 -5.93 -16.11 -20.33
CA ILE A 17 -6.31 -17.10 -19.31
C ILE A 17 -5.08 -17.96 -19.00
N VAL A 18 -4.84 -18.19 -17.71
CA VAL A 18 -3.81 -19.12 -17.23
C VAL A 18 -4.47 -20.44 -16.85
N ILE A 19 -4.00 -21.54 -17.42
CA ILE A 19 -4.32 -22.92 -17.03
C ILE A 19 -3.03 -23.74 -17.08
N GLU A 20 -2.51 -24.14 -15.92
CA GLU A 20 -1.23 -24.85 -15.85
C GLU A 20 -1.33 -26.06 -14.91
N PRO A 21 -1.24 -27.31 -15.39
CA PRO A 21 -1.11 -27.70 -16.80
C PRO A 21 -2.43 -27.60 -17.59
N PHE A 22 -2.34 -27.18 -18.86
CA PHE A 22 -3.46 -27.21 -19.81
C PHE A 22 -3.48 -28.52 -20.61
N THR A 23 -4.68 -29.05 -20.84
CA THR A 23 -4.94 -30.21 -21.70
C THR A 23 -6.23 -30.00 -22.46
N ILE A 24 -6.22 -30.24 -23.77
CA ILE A 24 -7.38 -30.01 -24.64
C ILE A 24 -8.57 -30.93 -24.30
N ASP A 25 -8.31 -32.16 -23.84
CA ASP A 25 -9.34 -33.14 -23.47
C ASP A 25 -10.23 -32.71 -22.29
N HIS A 26 -9.82 -31.67 -21.57
CA HIS A 26 -10.58 -31.11 -20.46
C HIS A 26 -11.47 -29.94 -20.88
N VAL A 27 -11.37 -29.45 -22.12
CA VAL A 27 -12.20 -28.37 -22.64
C VAL A 27 -13.61 -28.89 -22.94
N ASN A 28 -14.61 -28.26 -22.32
CA ASN A 28 -16.03 -28.48 -22.60
C ASN A 28 -16.57 -27.32 -23.46
N PRO A 29 -17.83 -27.39 -23.96
CA PRO A 29 -18.39 -26.33 -24.79
C PRO A 29 -18.36 -24.92 -24.20
N ASN A 30 -18.40 -24.76 -22.87
CA ASN A 30 -18.38 -23.46 -22.18
C ASN A 30 -17.55 -23.45 -20.88
N SER A 31 -16.67 -24.44 -20.68
CA SER A 31 -15.93 -24.59 -19.42
C SER A 31 -14.66 -25.42 -19.60
N TYR A 32 -13.80 -25.45 -18.58
CA TYR A 32 -12.61 -26.31 -18.51
C TYR A 32 -12.68 -27.20 -17.27
N ASN A 33 -12.55 -28.52 -17.41
CA ASN A 33 -12.51 -29.45 -16.28
C ASN A 33 -11.17 -29.39 -15.55
N PHE A 34 -11.18 -29.14 -14.25
CA PHE A 34 -9.99 -29.19 -13.40
C PHE A 34 -10.01 -30.41 -12.48
N ARG A 35 -8.83 -30.77 -11.98
CA ARG A 35 -8.59 -31.97 -11.20
C ARG A 35 -8.38 -31.67 -9.72
N LEU A 36 -8.72 -32.63 -8.89
CA LEU A 36 -8.49 -32.60 -7.45
C LEU A 36 -7.02 -32.83 -7.12
N GLY A 37 -6.41 -31.92 -6.38
CA GLY A 37 -5.07 -32.07 -5.81
C GLY A 37 -5.01 -33.13 -4.71
N GLU A 38 -3.80 -33.58 -4.37
CA GLU A 38 -3.61 -34.69 -3.42
C GLU A 38 -3.73 -34.29 -1.95
N LYS A 39 -3.66 -32.98 -1.63
CA LYS A 39 -3.68 -32.48 -0.26
C LYS A 39 -5.05 -31.99 0.15
N LEU A 40 -5.42 -32.28 1.39
CA LEU A 40 -6.60 -31.77 2.07
C LEU A 40 -6.17 -31.09 3.37
N ARG A 41 -6.93 -30.12 3.84
CA ARG A 41 -6.83 -29.56 5.19
C ARG A 41 -8.16 -29.65 5.91
N VAL A 42 -8.08 -29.86 7.22
CA VAL A 42 -9.23 -29.79 8.11
C VAL A 42 -8.84 -29.03 9.36
N TYR A 43 -9.74 -28.17 9.84
CA TYR A 43 -9.57 -27.50 11.13
C TYR A 43 -9.58 -28.51 12.28
N ASP A 44 -8.77 -28.25 13.29
CA ASP A 44 -8.62 -29.12 14.47
C ASP A 44 -9.63 -28.79 15.59
N THR A 45 -10.40 -27.73 15.42
CA THR A 45 -11.31 -27.18 16.44
C THR A 45 -12.70 -26.93 15.85
N ASP A 46 -13.73 -27.09 16.66
CA ASP A 46 -15.13 -26.86 16.26
C ASP A 46 -15.52 -25.37 16.28
N LEU A 47 -14.84 -24.56 17.10
CA LEU A 47 -15.01 -23.11 17.14
C LEU A 47 -13.95 -22.46 16.26
N LEU A 48 -14.38 -21.84 15.16
CA LEU A 48 -13.53 -21.01 14.31
C LEU A 48 -13.74 -19.54 14.65
N ASP A 49 -12.65 -18.83 14.92
CA ASP A 49 -12.66 -17.38 15.16
C ASP A 49 -12.19 -16.64 13.91
N LEU A 50 -12.96 -15.64 13.50
CA LEU A 50 -12.69 -14.81 12.32
C LEU A 50 -11.59 -13.78 12.58
N ARG A 51 -11.18 -13.53 13.83
CA ARG A 51 -10.19 -12.53 14.21
C ARG A 51 -8.78 -13.07 14.41
N GLN A 52 -8.58 -14.38 14.27
CA GLN A 52 -7.28 -15.01 14.42
C GLN A 52 -7.07 -16.17 13.44
N PRO A 53 -5.82 -16.63 13.25
CA PRO A 53 -5.55 -17.89 12.58
C PRO A 53 -6.22 -19.06 13.32
N ASN A 54 -6.74 -20.03 12.57
CA ASN A 54 -7.35 -21.25 13.14
C ASN A 54 -6.44 -22.46 12.89
N ALA A 55 -6.24 -23.28 13.92
CA ALA A 55 -5.40 -24.46 13.84
C ALA A 55 -6.00 -25.51 12.87
N TYR A 56 -5.12 -26.15 12.10
CA TYR A 56 -5.51 -27.15 11.12
C TYR A 56 -4.43 -28.22 10.99
N ARG A 57 -4.85 -29.36 10.44
CA ARG A 57 -3.95 -30.42 10.00
C ARG A 57 -4.12 -30.71 8.52
N GLU A 58 -3.01 -31.11 7.89
CA GLU A 58 -2.98 -31.54 6.49
C GLU A 58 -3.17 -33.06 6.42
N LEU A 59 -3.90 -33.50 5.40
CA LEU A 59 -4.13 -34.90 5.06
C LEU A 59 -3.74 -35.11 3.60
N THR A 60 -3.30 -36.31 3.25
CA THR A 60 -2.96 -36.68 1.87
C THR A 60 -3.91 -37.76 1.37
N ILE A 61 -4.40 -37.60 0.15
CA ILE A 61 -5.18 -38.61 -0.56
C ILE A 61 -4.22 -39.69 -1.05
N GLY A 62 -4.27 -40.87 -0.42
CA GLY A 62 -3.44 -42.02 -0.81
C GLY A 62 -3.89 -42.65 -2.15
N PRO A 63 -3.14 -43.66 -2.64
CA PRO A 63 -3.44 -44.34 -3.90
C PRO A 63 -4.81 -45.03 -3.91
N GLU A 64 -5.28 -45.52 -2.75
CA GLU A 64 -6.61 -46.13 -2.58
C GLU A 64 -7.74 -45.10 -2.44
N GLY A 65 -7.43 -43.81 -2.58
CA GLY A 65 -8.34 -42.69 -2.38
C GLY A 65 -8.55 -42.33 -0.91
N PHE A 66 -9.36 -41.30 -0.68
CA PHE A 66 -9.72 -40.80 0.64
C PHE A 66 -11.24 -40.76 0.77
N VAL A 67 -11.79 -41.22 1.90
CA VAL A 67 -13.24 -41.18 2.15
C VAL A 67 -13.58 -39.88 2.88
N LEU A 68 -14.34 -39.02 2.21
CA LEU A 68 -14.94 -37.82 2.80
C LEU A 68 -16.14 -38.23 3.64
N GLU A 69 -16.18 -37.76 4.88
CA GLU A 69 -17.27 -38.03 5.82
C GLU A 69 -18.32 -36.90 5.78
N PRO A 70 -19.63 -37.22 5.85
CA PRO A 70 -20.69 -36.22 5.94
C PRO A 70 -20.54 -35.28 7.14
N GLY A 71 -20.98 -34.04 6.99
CA GLY A 71 -20.95 -33.05 8.07
C GLY A 71 -19.56 -32.46 8.35
N ARG A 72 -18.54 -32.84 7.59
CA ARG A 72 -17.17 -32.34 7.73
C ARG A 72 -16.75 -31.55 6.49
N LEU A 73 -16.17 -30.37 6.72
CA LEU A 73 -15.56 -29.57 5.66
C LEU A 73 -14.11 -30.01 5.46
N TYR A 74 -13.74 -30.27 4.21
CA TYR A 74 -12.35 -30.47 3.80
C TYR A 74 -11.96 -29.38 2.82
N LEU A 75 -10.87 -28.67 3.11
CA LEU A 75 -10.28 -27.73 2.18
C LEU A 75 -9.33 -28.50 1.26
N ALA A 76 -9.68 -28.62 -0.01
CA ALA A 76 -8.83 -29.23 -1.03
C ALA A 76 -8.27 -28.16 -1.96
N HIS A 77 -7.57 -28.58 -3.01
CA HIS A 77 -7.12 -27.65 -4.04
C HIS A 77 -7.23 -28.24 -5.44
N THR A 78 -7.09 -27.39 -6.45
CA THR A 78 -6.92 -27.82 -7.83
C THR A 78 -5.49 -28.29 -8.11
N VAL A 79 -5.33 -29.25 -9.01
CA VAL A 79 -4.01 -29.55 -9.59
C VAL A 79 -3.55 -28.36 -10.42
N GLU A 80 -4.46 -27.84 -11.25
CA GLU A 80 -4.21 -26.74 -12.14
C GLU A 80 -4.06 -25.42 -11.38
N ARG A 81 -3.07 -24.63 -11.78
CA ARG A 81 -3.03 -23.20 -11.52
C ARG A 81 -3.92 -22.51 -12.56
N LEU A 82 -4.94 -21.80 -12.09
CA LEU A 82 -6.03 -21.25 -12.90
C LEU A 82 -6.17 -19.75 -12.61
N GLY A 83 -6.45 -18.94 -13.65
CA GLY A 83 -6.60 -17.49 -13.46
C GLY A 83 -6.56 -16.68 -14.74
N GLY A 84 -6.28 -15.38 -14.60
CA GLY A 84 -6.04 -14.47 -15.72
C GLY A 84 -6.41 -13.03 -15.39
N ALA A 85 -5.94 -12.07 -16.19
CA ALA A 85 -6.15 -10.64 -15.98
C ALA A 85 -7.31 -10.05 -16.82
N VAL A 86 -7.96 -10.86 -17.66
CA VAL A 86 -8.91 -10.36 -18.66
C VAL A 86 -10.36 -10.72 -18.35
N TYR A 87 -10.61 -11.95 -17.90
CA TYR A 87 -11.96 -12.49 -17.71
C TYR A 87 -12.23 -12.80 -16.24
N ALA A 88 -13.48 -12.65 -15.81
CA ALA A 88 -13.90 -13.05 -14.46
C ALA A 88 -14.11 -14.58 -14.41
N PRO A 89 -13.41 -15.31 -13.54
CA PRO A 89 -13.58 -16.76 -13.38
C PRO A 89 -14.72 -17.12 -12.41
N THR A 90 -15.45 -18.18 -12.71
CA THR A 90 -16.36 -18.86 -11.75
C THR A 90 -16.19 -20.35 -11.85
N PHE A 91 -16.35 -21.10 -10.76
CA PHE A 91 -16.28 -22.56 -10.80
C PHE A 91 -17.48 -23.26 -10.17
N ALA A 92 -17.73 -24.48 -10.65
CA ALA A 92 -18.75 -25.37 -10.11
C ALA A 92 -18.27 -26.82 -10.10
N ALA A 93 -18.93 -27.66 -9.31
CA ALA A 93 -18.76 -29.10 -9.40
C ALA A 93 -19.11 -29.60 -10.82
N ARG A 94 -18.46 -30.68 -11.26
CA ARG A 94 -18.95 -31.42 -12.42
C ARG A 94 -20.33 -31.99 -12.10
N SER A 95 -21.23 -32.03 -13.07
CA SER A 95 -22.60 -32.55 -12.84
C SER A 95 -22.61 -33.98 -12.31
N SER A 96 -21.67 -34.84 -12.77
CA SER A 96 -21.49 -36.19 -12.25
C SER A 96 -21.09 -36.24 -10.78
N VAL A 97 -20.24 -35.31 -10.35
CA VAL A 97 -19.79 -35.16 -8.95
C VAL A 97 -20.93 -34.64 -8.08
N ALA A 98 -21.63 -33.60 -8.54
CA ALA A 98 -22.75 -33.00 -7.80
C ALA A 98 -23.88 -34.01 -7.54
N ARG A 99 -24.15 -34.93 -8.47
CA ARG A 99 -25.17 -35.99 -8.31
C ARG A 99 -24.85 -37.01 -7.22
N LEU A 100 -23.61 -37.09 -6.75
CA LEU A 100 -23.23 -37.88 -5.57
C LEU A 100 -23.54 -37.16 -4.24
N GLY A 101 -24.13 -35.96 -4.29
CA GLY A 101 -24.36 -35.12 -3.12
C GLY A 101 -23.09 -34.42 -2.63
N MET A 102 -22.07 -34.27 -3.49
CA MET A 102 -20.81 -33.60 -3.17
C MET A 102 -20.77 -32.17 -3.70
N PHE A 103 -20.45 -31.25 -2.80
CA PHE A 103 -20.21 -29.84 -3.05
C PHE A 103 -18.70 -29.60 -3.09
N ILE A 104 -18.24 -28.72 -3.98
CA ILE A 104 -16.83 -28.29 -4.06
C ILE A 104 -16.65 -26.79 -3.80
N ASN A 105 -17.78 -26.09 -3.64
CA ASN A 105 -17.93 -24.74 -3.12
C ASN A 105 -19.25 -24.71 -2.35
N LEU A 106 -19.28 -24.03 -1.20
CA LEU A 106 -20.49 -23.88 -0.39
C LEU A 106 -21.15 -22.51 -0.58
N SER A 107 -20.35 -21.46 -0.73
CA SER A 107 -20.85 -20.07 -0.74
C SER A 107 -20.13 -19.13 -1.70
N ALA A 108 -18.89 -19.43 -2.10
CA ALA A 108 -18.06 -18.55 -2.93
C ALA A 108 -17.58 -19.30 -4.20
N CYS A 109 -18.25 -19.04 -5.32
CA CYS A 109 -17.93 -19.64 -6.62
C CYS A 109 -17.33 -18.65 -7.63
N LEU A 110 -17.38 -17.36 -7.34
CA LEU A 110 -16.76 -16.28 -8.12
C LEU A 110 -15.32 -16.09 -7.65
N GLY A 111 -14.37 -15.94 -8.58
CA GLY A 111 -13.06 -15.40 -8.28
C GLY A 111 -12.83 -14.06 -8.95
N ASP A 112 -11.86 -13.34 -8.41
CA ASP A 112 -11.52 -12.00 -8.86
C ASP A 112 -10.66 -12.03 -10.14
N ILE A 113 -10.83 -11.01 -10.98
CA ILE A 113 -9.99 -10.80 -12.16
C ILE A 113 -8.57 -10.46 -11.67
N GLY A 114 -7.54 -11.10 -12.23
CA GLY A 114 -6.15 -10.95 -11.79
C GLY A 114 -5.68 -12.07 -10.86
N PHE A 115 -6.60 -12.83 -10.25
CA PHE A 115 -6.21 -13.99 -9.45
C PHE A 115 -5.52 -15.04 -10.33
N VAL A 116 -4.35 -15.54 -9.90
CA VAL A 116 -3.73 -16.72 -10.51
C VAL A 116 -3.07 -17.61 -9.44
N GLY A 117 -3.53 -18.85 -9.31
CA GLY A 117 -3.04 -19.79 -8.31
C GLY A 117 -3.73 -21.15 -8.40
N GLN A 118 -3.34 -22.10 -7.56
CA GLN A 118 -4.15 -23.28 -7.28
C GLN A 118 -5.34 -22.85 -6.41
N TRP A 119 -6.55 -23.19 -6.86
CA TRP A 119 -7.77 -22.77 -6.20
C TRP A 119 -8.08 -23.69 -5.05
N THR A 120 -8.43 -23.12 -3.89
CA THR A 120 -8.92 -23.91 -2.76
C THR A 120 -10.39 -24.28 -2.98
N LEU A 121 -10.70 -25.56 -2.81
CA LEU A 121 -12.05 -26.12 -2.95
C LEU A 121 -12.61 -26.43 -1.55
N GLN A 122 -13.90 -26.19 -1.35
CA GLN A 122 -14.61 -26.55 -0.12
C GLN A 122 -15.38 -27.84 -0.35
N LEU A 123 -14.74 -28.98 -0.04
CA LEU A 123 -15.37 -30.29 -0.20
C LEU A 123 -16.28 -30.56 1.00
N PHE A 124 -17.57 -30.71 0.71
CA PHE A 124 -18.59 -31.10 1.67
C PHE A 124 -19.52 -32.10 1.00
N THR A 125 -19.98 -33.10 1.73
CA THR A 125 -20.74 -34.20 1.13
C THR A 125 -21.91 -34.62 2.00
N ALA A 126 -23.03 -34.96 1.36
CA ALA A 126 -24.21 -35.53 2.00
C ALA A 126 -24.02 -37.02 2.34
N HIS A 127 -23.14 -37.72 1.62
CA HIS A 127 -22.88 -39.15 1.79
C HIS A 127 -21.39 -39.42 2.00
N ARG A 128 -21.03 -40.64 2.42
CA ARG A 128 -19.62 -41.03 2.42
C ARG A 128 -19.17 -41.20 0.98
N VAL A 129 -18.23 -40.36 0.54
CA VAL A 129 -17.77 -40.34 -0.86
C VAL A 129 -16.26 -40.53 -0.88
N ARG A 130 -15.80 -41.51 -1.66
CA ARG A 130 -14.36 -41.72 -1.89
C ARG A 130 -13.90 -40.85 -3.06
N VAL A 131 -12.85 -40.09 -2.84
CA VAL A 131 -12.19 -39.24 -3.85
C VAL A 131 -10.76 -39.69 -4.10
N TYR A 132 -10.22 -39.37 -5.27
CA TYR A 132 -8.88 -39.74 -5.71
C TYR A 132 -8.12 -38.51 -6.19
N ALA A 133 -6.83 -38.42 -5.88
CA ALA A 133 -5.97 -37.38 -6.42
C ALA A 133 -5.94 -37.47 -7.96
N GLY A 134 -5.95 -36.32 -8.63
CA GLY A 134 -5.95 -36.22 -10.09
C GLY A 134 -7.30 -36.48 -10.76
N MET A 135 -8.37 -36.84 -10.02
CA MET A 135 -9.68 -37.03 -10.63
C MET A 135 -10.28 -35.70 -11.10
N PRO A 136 -10.97 -35.63 -12.26
CA PRO A 136 -11.71 -34.43 -12.65
C PRO A 136 -12.89 -34.18 -11.70
N ILE A 137 -12.84 -33.08 -10.96
CA ILE A 137 -13.72 -32.83 -9.80
C ILE A 137 -14.69 -31.65 -10.06
N GLY A 138 -14.21 -30.64 -10.77
CA GLY A 138 -14.96 -29.42 -11.06
C GLY A 138 -14.68 -28.89 -12.44
N GLN A 139 -15.31 -27.76 -12.75
CA GLN A 139 -15.15 -27.06 -14.01
C GLN A 139 -15.14 -25.55 -13.76
N MET A 140 -14.27 -24.85 -14.50
CA MET A 140 -14.12 -23.39 -14.47
C MET A 140 -14.77 -22.79 -15.72
N MET A 141 -15.45 -21.67 -15.56
CA MET A 141 -16.08 -20.87 -16.61
C MET A 141 -15.55 -19.44 -16.51
N TRP A 142 -15.47 -18.75 -17.65
CA TRP A 142 -14.98 -17.37 -17.71
C TRP A 142 -16.01 -16.44 -18.35
N TRP A 143 -16.11 -15.23 -17.79
CA TRP A 143 -17.07 -14.22 -18.19
C TRP A 143 -16.38 -12.98 -18.72
N LYS A 144 -16.87 -12.44 -19.84
CA LYS A 144 -16.46 -11.12 -20.34
C LYS A 144 -16.93 -10.04 -19.36
N ARG A 145 -15.97 -9.21 -18.94
CA ARG A 145 -16.16 -8.05 -18.07
C ARG A 145 -16.77 -6.85 -18.78
N HIS A 146 -17.28 -5.89 -18.01
CA HIS A 146 -17.77 -4.60 -18.46
C HIS A 146 -17.34 -3.51 -17.47
N GLY A 147 -16.71 -2.43 -17.95
CA GLY A 147 -16.13 -1.37 -17.14
C GLY A 147 -14.63 -1.51 -16.87
N ASP A 148 -14.10 -0.54 -16.10
CA ASP A 148 -12.71 -0.51 -15.64
C ASP A 148 -12.43 -1.67 -14.67
N VAL A 149 -11.16 -2.10 -14.62
CA VAL A 149 -10.74 -3.25 -13.80
C VAL A 149 -9.69 -2.82 -12.81
N ASP A 150 -9.94 -3.17 -11.56
CA ASP A 150 -8.93 -3.26 -10.52
C ASP A 150 -8.51 -4.73 -10.39
N LEU A 151 -7.22 -5.02 -10.61
CA LEU A 151 -6.72 -6.39 -10.63
C LEU A 151 -6.48 -6.89 -9.21
N TYR A 152 -6.89 -8.12 -8.96
CA TYR A 152 -6.65 -8.79 -7.69
C TYR A 152 -5.16 -8.94 -7.40
N SER A 153 -4.74 -8.35 -6.28
CA SER A 153 -3.40 -8.43 -5.70
C SER A 153 -3.46 -8.88 -4.23
N GLY A 154 -4.56 -9.51 -3.82
CA GLY A 154 -4.84 -9.83 -2.43
C GLY A 154 -4.09 -11.06 -1.89
N LYS A 155 -4.30 -11.32 -0.60
CA LYS A 155 -3.60 -12.32 0.25
C LYS A 155 -3.59 -13.76 -0.24
N TYR A 156 -4.46 -14.12 -1.19
CA TYR A 156 -4.51 -15.48 -1.75
C TYR A 156 -3.78 -15.60 -3.10
N GLN A 157 -3.25 -14.51 -3.67
CA GLN A 157 -2.56 -14.54 -4.96
C GLN A 157 -1.42 -15.56 -4.96
N GLY A 158 -1.28 -16.34 -6.04
CA GLY A 158 -0.20 -17.31 -6.17
C GLY A 158 -0.31 -18.52 -5.24
N SER A 159 -1.50 -18.79 -4.67
CA SER A 159 -1.71 -19.92 -3.76
C SER A 159 -1.24 -21.26 -4.35
N THR A 160 -0.62 -22.07 -3.49
CA THR A 160 -0.25 -23.47 -3.77
C THR A 160 -0.81 -24.37 -2.67
N GLY A 161 -1.41 -25.49 -3.06
CA GLY A 161 -2.13 -26.37 -2.15
C GLY A 161 -3.43 -25.76 -1.59
N PRO A 162 -4.07 -26.45 -0.62
CA PRO A 162 -5.29 -25.96 0.02
C PRO A 162 -4.92 -24.84 0.99
N ARG A 163 -5.61 -23.71 0.94
CA ARG A 163 -5.43 -22.57 1.86
C ARG A 163 -6.55 -22.51 2.88
N THR A 164 -6.20 -22.24 4.13
CA THR A 164 -7.18 -21.89 5.18
C THR A 164 -7.66 -20.45 5.02
N SER A 165 -8.69 -20.07 5.77
CA SER A 165 -9.18 -18.70 5.77
C SER A 165 -8.19 -17.75 6.45
N ASP A 166 -7.78 -16.72 5.71
CA ASP A 166 -7.01 -15.58 6.20
C ASP A 166 -7.92 -14.36 6.46
N ILE A 167 -9.23 -14.56 6.72
CA ILE A 167 -10.21 -13.49 6.94
C ILE A 167 -9.85 -12.55 8.11
N HIS A 168 -9.12 -13.05 9.11
CA HIS A 168 -8.60 -12.25 10.22
C HIS A 168 -7.69 -11.09 9.77
N LEU A 169 -7.08 -11.20 8.59
CA LEU A 169 -6.29 -10.13 7.98
C LEU A 169 -7.15 -8.98 7.43
N ASP A 170 -8.45 -9.20 7.15
CA ASP A 170 -9.33 -8.16 6.59
C ASP A 170 -9.66 -7.07 7.62
N HIS A 171 -9.82 -7.45 8.88
CA HIS A 171 -10.00 -6.51 9.97
C HIS A 171 -8.76 -5.63 10.15
N ARG A 172 -7.57 -6.24 10.14
CA ARG A 172 -6.30 -5.51 10.26
C ARG A 172 -6.09 -4.53 9.13
N ARG A 173 -6.46 -4.91 7.90
CA ARG A 173 -6.45 -4.02 6.73
C ARG A 173 -7.39 -2.83 6.91
N THR A 174 -8.60 -3.09 7.41
CA THR A 174 -9.58 -2.03 7.69
C THR A 174 -9.08 -1.07 8.77
N ASP A 175 -8.56 -1.62 9.86
CA ASP A 175 -8.01 -0.85 10.98
C ASP A 175 -6.76 -0.08 10.57
N ALA A 176 -5.89 -0.68 9.75
CA ALA A 176 -4.70 -0.03 9.19
C ALA A 176 -5.10 1.12 8.26
N LEU A 177 -6.11 0.95 7.40
CA LEU A 177 -6.59 2.03 6.53
C LEU A 177 -7.22 3.18 7.33
N ALA A 178 -7.96 2.86 8.39
CA ALA A 178 -8.55 3.86 9.29
C ALA A 178 -7.48 4.61 10.10
N THR A 179 -6.38 3.93 10.44
CA THR A 179 -5.25 4.50 11.22
C THR A 179 -4.28 5.28 10.34
N PHE A 180 -4.07 4.82 9.10
CA PHE A 180 -3.07 5.33 8.15
C PHE A 180 -3.74 5.68 6.82
N PRO A 181 -4.36 6.87 6.72
CA PRO A 181 -5.14 7.22 5.55
C PRO A 181 -4.27 7.34 4.30
N ARG A 182 -4.78 6.85 3.18
CA ARG A 182 -4.12 6.93 1.86
C ARG A 182 -4.42 8.26 1.17
N LEU A 183 -3.63 8.59 0.14
CA LEU A 183 -3.99 9.67 -0.78
C LEU A 183 -5.42 9.48 -1.32
N ARG A 184 -6.08 10.60 -1.65
CA ARG A 184 -7.49 10.64 -2.13
C ARG A 184 -8.52 10.23 -1.08
N SER A 185 -8.12 10.18 0.19
CA SER A 185 -9.04 10.02 1.33
C SER A 185 -9.37 11.39 1.91
N ASP A 186 -10.52 11.49 2.56
CA ASP A 186 -10.83 12.63 3.42
C ASP A 186 -9.91 12.61 4.65
N VAL A 187 -9.11 13.64 4.83
CA VAL A 187 -8.05 13.72 5.86
C VAL A 187 -8.10 15.05 6.56
N ASP A 188 -7.85 15.04 7.87
CA ASP A 188 -7.71 16.27 8.66
C ASP A 188 -6.28 16.81 8.50
N PRO A 189 -6.07 17.98 7.86
CA PRO A 189 -4.74 18.58 7.73
C PRO A 189 -4.07 18.83 9.08
N ALA A 190 -4.85 19.02 10.15
CA ALA A 190 -4.33 19.19 11.51
C ALA A 190 -3.73 17.91 12.10
N ASP A 191 -3.97 16.74 11.50
CA ASP A 191 -3.44 15.46 11.97
C ASP A 191 -2.45 14.81 11.00
N VAL A 192 -2.62 14.99 9.68
CA VAL A 192 -1.70 14.45 8.65
C VAL A 192 -0.67 15.46 8.15
N GLY A 193 -0.78 16.71 8.60
CA GLY A 193 0.07 17.82 8.18
C GLY A 193 -0.26 18.36 6.79
N PRO A 194 0.18 19.60 6.49
CA PRO A 194 -0.21 20.32 5.28
C PRO A 194 0.32 19.68 3.99
N LYS A 195 1.58 19.19 4.00
CA LYS A 195 2.20 18.55 2.83
C LYS A 195 1.41 17.34 2.35
N PHE A 196 1.08 16.42 3.25
CA PHE A 196 0.28 15.25 2.88
C PHE A 196 -1.15 15.63 2.46
N ALA A 197 -1.78 16.60 3.14
CA ALA A 197 -3.12 17.08 2.77
C ALA A 197 -3.14 17.65 1.35
N THR A 198 -2.14 18.45 0.98
CA THR A 198 -1.97 18.98 -0.39
C THR A 198 -1.74 17.85 -1.39
N LEU A 199 -0.83 16.91 -1.10
CA LEU A 199 -0.61 15.73 -1.96
C LEU A 199 -1.90 14.92 -2.17
N SER A 200 -2.67 14.68 -1.09
CA SER A 200 -3.92 13.91 -1.15
C SER A 200 -4.95 14.60 -2.04
N ARG A 201 -5.07 15.93 -1.96
CA ARG A 201 -5.97 16.72 -2.81
C ARG A 201 -5.53 16.73 -4.27
N LEU A 202 -4.24 16.99 -4.54
CA LEU A 202 -3.70 17.01 -5.90
C LEU A 202 -3.78 15.62 -6.58
N ALA A 203 -3.64 14.54 -5.82
CA ALA A 203 -3.72 13.17 -6.33
C ALA A 203 -5.06 12.81 -6.98
N HIS A 204 -6.13 13.58 -6.75
CA HIS A 204 -7.42 13.42 -7.45
C HIS A 204 -7.37 13.85 -8.92
N HIS A 205 -6.41 14.72 -9.28
CA HIS A 205 -6.35 15.37 -10.59
C HIS A 205 -5.03 15.15 -11.30
N LEU A 206 -3.96 14.87 -10.55
CA LEU A 206 -2.59 14.81 -11.04
C LEU A 206 -1.91 13.48 -10.65
N PRO A 207 -0.89 13.06 -11.43
CA PRO A 207 -0.13 11.85 -11.13
C PRO A 207 0.80 12.06 -9.93
N VAL A 208 0.32 11.72 -8.74
CA VAL A 208 1.10 11.71 -7.50
C VAL A 208 1.46 10.27 -7.15
N PRO A 209 2.75 9.95 -6.84
CA PRO A 209 3.13 8.62 -6.38
C PRO A 209 2.34 8.22 -5.13
N ASP A 210 1.81 7.00 -5.12
CA ASP A 210 0.94 6.55 -4.03
C ASP A 210 1.67 6.65 -2.67
N ALA A 211 0.89 7.08 -1.67
CA ALA A 211 1.37 7.31 -0.32
C ALA A 211 0.26 7.06 0.71
N PHE A 212 0.67 6.94 1.97
CA PHE A 212 -0.22 7.03 3.12
C PHE A 212 0.39 7.86 4.24
N ALA A 213 -0.45 8.51 5.03
CA ALA A 213 -0.02 9.29 6.18
C ALA A 213 0.16 8.42 7.42
N VAL A 214 1.08 8.84 8.26
CA VAL A 214 1.25 8.42 9.65
C VAL A 214 0.86 9.62 10.50
N PRO A 215 -0.40 9.69 10.98
CA PRO A 215 -0.92 10.88 11.65
C PRO A 215 -0.19 11.19 12.95
N SER A 216 -0.11 12.47 13.28
CA SER A 216 0.53 12.96 14.51
C SER A 216 -0.12 12.37 15.76
N SER A 217 -1.44 12.19 15.76
CA SER A 217 -2.23 11.60 16.85
C SER A 217 -1.87 10.15 17.12
N VAL A 218 -1.50 9.39 16.08
CA VAL A 218 -1.05 8.00 16.18
C VAL A 218 0.33 7.94 16.82
N LEU A 219 1.28 8.76 16.32
CA LEU A 219 2.63 8.86 16.87
C LEU A 219 2.61 9.30 18.34
N ASN A 220 1.77 10.28 18.67
CA ASN A 220 1.66 10.81 20.02
C ASN A 220 1.05 9.83 21.03
N ARG A 221 0.30 8.82 20.56
CA ARG A 221 -0.31 7.80 21.43
C ARG A 221 0.72 6.81 21.97
N SER A 222 1.77 6.53 21.20
CA SER A 222 2.83 5.61 21.60
C SER A 222 3.87 6.27 22.55
N ILE A 223 3.71 7.55 22.89
CA ILE A 223 4.57 8.22 23.89
C ILE A 223 4.19 7.77 25.30
N ASP A 224 5.14 7.14 25.99
CA ASP A 224 4.99 6.76 27.40
C ASP A 224 4.67 7.98 28.30
N PRO A 225 3.75 7.87 29.27
CA PRO A 225 3.39 8.98 30.15
C PRO A 225 4.58 9.60 30.91
N ALA A 226 5.58 8.82 31.31
CA ALA A 226 6.78 9.33 31.96
C ALA A 226 7.65 10.13 31.00
N VAL A 227 7.78 9.70 29.74
CA VAL A 227 8.47 10.47 28.70
C VAL A 227 7.73 11.78 28.42
N ARG A 228 6.40 11.74 28.31
CA ARG A 228 5.57 12.94 28.13
C ARG A 228 5.79 13.96 29.25
N ASN A 229 5.75 13.52 30.51
CA ASN A 229 5.97 14.39 31.66
C ASN A 229 7.37 15.03 31.65
N ARG A 230 8.40 14.27 31.24
CA ARG A 230 9.77 14.80 31.08
C ARG A 230 9.84 15.87 29.99
N LEU A 231 9.23 15.60 28.83
CA LEU A 231 9.15 16.59 27.74
C LEU A 231 8.44 17.87 28.18
N GLU A 232 7.30 17.76 28.85
CA GLU A 232 6.56 18.91 29.39
C GLU A 232 7.36 19.72 30.40
N HIS A 233 8.18 19.06 31.21
CA HIS A 233 9.05 19.74 32.16
C HIS A 233 10.18 20.49 31.43
N SER A 234 10.92 19.82 30.55
CA SER A 234 12.03 20.44 29.81
C SER A 234 11.56 21.60 28.92
N MET A 235 10.37 21.49 28.30
CA MET A 235 9.80 22.58 27.50
C MET A 235 9.33 23.76 28.36
N ARG A 236 8.80 23.52 29.58
CA ARG A 236 8.48 24.59 30.54
C ARG A 236 9.74 25.32 31.00
N ASP A 237 10.83 24.60 31.25
CA ASP A 237 12.09 25.18 31.69
C ASP A 237 12.75 26.00 30.57
N LEU A 238 12.70 25.50 29.33
CA LEU A 238 13.09 26.25 28.14
C LEU A 238 12.31 27.56 28.01
N ARG A 239 11.00 27.53 28.25
CA ARG A 239 10.15 28.74 28.23
C ARG A 239 10.52 29.72 29.33
N ALA A 240 10.72 29.24 30.57
CA ALA A 240 11.04 30.07 31.72
C ALA A 240 12.42 30.76 31.59
N THR A 241 13.35 30.10 30.92
CA THR A 241 14.73 30.60 30.72
C THR A 241 14.93 31.28 29.37
N VAL A 242 13.89 31.37 28.54
CA VAL A 242 13.93 31.90 27.17
C VAL A 242 15.10 31.27 26.37
N GLY A 243 15.30 29.97 26.55
CA GLY A 243 16.36 29.21 25.87
C GLY A 243 17.79 29.47 26.36
N ALA A 244 18.01 30.10 27.52
CA ALA A 244 19.36 30.36 28.05
C ALA A 244 20.22 29.07 28.20
N PHE A 245 19.57 27.92 28.45
CA PHE A 245 20.22 26.62 28.60
C PHE A 245 19.86 25.64 27.48
N LEU A 246 19.64 26.15 26.27
CA LEU A 246 19.12 25.36 25.16
C LEU A 246 19.89 24.06 24.89
N HIS A 247 21.23 24.09 24.94
CA HIS A 247 22.03 22.88 24.70
C HIS A 247 21.78 21.77 25.73
N GLU A 248 21.63 22.13 27.01
CA GLU A 248 21.36 21.17 28.08
C GLU A 248 19.94 20.63 27.96
N SER A 249 18.94 21.50 27.78
CA SER A 249 17.55 21.09 27.60
C SER A 249 17.36 20.24 26.34
N THR A 250 18.03 20.56 25.23
CA THR A 250 17.99 19.74 24.01
C THR A 250 18.58 18.36 24.26
N ARG A 251 19.68 18.25 25.01
CA ARG A 251 20.26 16.94 25.37
C ARG A 251 19.29 16.12 26.23
N GLU A 252 18.69 16.72 27.24
CA GLU A 252 17.71 16.04 28.12
C GLU A 252 16.48 15.56 27.35
N ILE A 253 15.96 16.41 26.44
CA ILE A 253 14.85 16.07 25.55
C ILE A 253 15.24 14.91 24.64
N ALA A 254 16.41 14.96 24.00
CA ALA A 254 16.90 13.91 23.13
C ALA A 254 17.06 12.58 23.88
N GLU A 255 17.61 12.60 25.10
CA GLU A 255 17.73 11.43 25.96
C GLU A 255 16.35 10.87 26.38
N ALA A 256 15.35 11.73 26.59
CA ALA A 256 14.00 11.29 26.93
C ALA A 256 13.33 10.52 25.78
N VAL A 257 13.58 10.92 24.53
CA VAL A 257 12.93 10.33 23.35
C VAL A 257 13.79 9.31 22.61
N ALA A 258 15.05 9.11 22.98
CA ALA A 258 15.96 8.16 22.33
C ALA A 258 15.39 6.73 22.27
N GLY A 259 14.69 6.32 23.33
CA GLY A 259 14.03 5.02 23.45
C GLY A 259 12.61 4.95 22.86
N TYR A 260 12.10 6.03 22.25
CA TYR A 260 10.76 6.03 21.67
C TYR A 260 10.63 4.94 20.62
N ARG A 261 9.57 4.14 20.76
CA ARG A 261 9.15 3.11 19.81
C ARG A 261 7.63 3.17 19.69
N LEU A 262 7.14 2.91 18.48
CA LEU A 262 5.73 2.62 18.27
C LEU A 262 5.34 1.38 19.08
N ASP A 263 4.14 1.38 19.66
CA ASP A 263 3.64 0.19 20.35
C ASP A 263 3.38 -0.95 19.36
N ALA A 264 3.33 -2.19 19.88
CA ALA A 264 3.26 -3.39 19.06
C ALA A 264 2.03 -3.42 18.12
N ALA A 265 0.88 -2.90 18.57
CA ALA A 265 -0.33 -2.88 17.75
C ALA A 265 -0.20 -1.86 16.60
N THR A 266 0.32 -0.66 16.88
CA THR A 266 0.55 0.35 15.85
C THR A 266 1.64 -0.10 14.86
N ARG A 267 2.73 -0.75 15.32
CA ARG A 267 3.75 -1.35 14.44
C ARG A 267 3.15 -2.39 13.50
N GLU A 268 2.27 -3.27 14.00
CA GLU A 268 1.62 -4.30 13.18
C GLU A 268 0.71 -3.68 12.10
N LEU A 269 -0.10 -2.69 12.45
CA LEU A 269 -0.95 -2.00 11.49
C LEU A 269 -0.12 -1.21 10.44
N LEU A 270 0.98 -0.59 10.86
CA LEU A 270 1.89 0.12 9.95
C LEU A 270 2.51 -0.87 8.97
N ALA A 271 2.97 -2.03 9.44
CA ALA A 271 3.51 -3.08 8.58
C ALA A 271 2.50 -3.56 7.54
N VAL A 272 1.23 -3.76 7.93
CA VAL A 272 0.14 -4.09 6.98
C VAL A 272 0.02 -3.01 5.90
N ARG A 273 0.04 -1.72 6.27
CA ARG A 273 -0.09 -0.62 5.32
C ARG A 273 1.12 -0.49 4.39
N VAL A 274 2.33 -0.74 4.89
CA VAL A 274 3.55 -0.77 4.08
C VAL A 274 3.50 -1.89 3.05
N GLU A 275 3.12 -3.11 3.44
CA GLU A 275 3.02 -4.23 2.50
C GLU A 275 1.94 -3.99 1.44
N GLU A 276 0.82 -3.35 1.78
CA GLU A 276 -0.17 -2.93 0.78
C GLU A 276 0.39 -1.93 -0.23
N LEU A 277 1.15 -0.94 0.22
CA LEU A 277 1.79 0.03 -0.66
C LEU A 277 2.86 -0.64 -1.54
N ARG A 278 3.59 -1.63 -1.02
CA ARG A 278 4.57 -2.40 -1.81
C ARG A 278 3.91 -3.36 -2.79
N ALA A 279 2.75 -3.91 -2.47
CA ALA A 279 2.03 -4.81 -3.37
C ALA A 279 1.61 -4.13 -4.70
N SER A 280 1.40 -2.81 -4.70
CA SER A 280 1.14 -2.05 -5.95
C SER A 280 2.41 -1.79 -6.77
N ALA A 281 3.60 -1.85 -6.16
CA ALA A 281 4.88 -1.66 -6.83
C ALA A 281 6.03 -2.47 -6.17
N PRO A 282 6.10 -3.80 -6.40
CA PRO A 282 6.97 -4.72 -5.63
C PRO A 282 8.48 -4.44 -5.70
N HIS A 283 8.93 -3.71 -6.73
CA HIS A 283 10.34 -3.40 -6.95
C HIS A 283 10.72 -1.97 -6.55
N SER A 284 9.74 -1.12 -6.24
CA SER A 284 9.97 0.25 -5.84
C SER A 284 10.51 0.35 -4.42
N ARG A 285 11.35 1.36 -4.18
CA ARG A 285 11.76 1.75 -2.84
C ARG A 285 10.70 2.67 -2.22
N LEU A 286 10.76 2.81 -0.91
CA LEU A 286 9.89 3.70 -0.15
C LEU A 286 10.68 4.86 0.44
N ALA A 287 9.98 5.97 0.66
CA ALA A 287 10.47 7.13 1.38
C ALA A 287 9.54 7.42 2.57
N VAL A 288 10.13 7.77 3.72
CA VAL A 288 9.42 8.38 4.84
C VAL A 288 9.70 9.87 4.80
N ARG A 289 8.66 10.69 4.65
CA ARG A 289 8.77 12.15 4.56
C ARG A 289 8.03 12.81 5.72
N SER A 290 8.54 13.95 6.18
CA SER A 290 7.89 14.77 7.19
C SER A 290 6.78 15.64 6.61
N SER A 291 5.72 15.82 7.40
CA SER A 291 4.59 16.72 7.13
C SER A 291 4.33 17.52 8.41
N GLY A 292 5.15 18.55 8.64
CA GLY A 292 5.12 19.35 9.86
C GLY A 292 4.00 20.37 9.82
N LEU A 293 3.19 20.46 10.89
CA LEU A 293 2.06 21.40 10.97
C LEU A 293 2.48 22.87 11.07
N GLU A 294 3.76 23.13 11.33
CA GLU A 294 4.35 24.46 11.49
C GLU A 294 5.21 24.89 10.30
N GLU A 295 5.32 24.06 9.26
CA GLU A 295 6.18 24.33 8.10
C GLU A 295 5.62 25.48 7.21
N ASP A 296 4.31 25.76 7.27
CA ASP A 296 3.61 26.73 6.39
C ASP A 296 2.98 27.93 7.13
N GLY A 297 3.57 28.35 8.25
CA GLY A 297 3.16 29.59 8.93
C GLY A 297 3.56 30.84 8.13
N ALA A 298 2.66 31.81 7.98
CA ALA A 298 2.82 33.06 7.20
C ALA A 298 4.00 33.97 7.61
N GLN A 299 4.81 33.59 8.62
CA GLN A 299 5.97 34.36 9.09
C GLN A 299 7.30 33.60 9.12
N SER A 300 7.35 32.31 8.78
CA SER A 300 8.62 31.61 8.56
C SER A 300 8.40 30.28 7.83
N SER A 301 8.83 30.21 6.56
CA SER A 301 8.99 28.95 5.85
C SER A 301 10.20 28.21 6.43
N LEU A 302 9.95 27.31 7.37
CA LEU A 302 10.97 26.49 8.02
C LEU A 302 11.12 25.16 7.29
N ALA A 303 11.25 25.24 5.96
CA ALA A 303 11.42 24.08 5.10
C ALA A 303 12.72 23.34 5.46
N GLY A 304 12.67 22.00 5.44
CA GLY A 304 13.86 21.14 5.61
C GLY A 304 14.36 20.95 7.04
N VAL A 305 13.57 21.31 8.07
CA VAL A 305 13.99 21.18 9.48
C VAL A 305 13.83 19.75 10.03
N HIS A 306 12.91 18.98 9.46
CA HIS A 306 12.64 17.60 9.86
C HIS A 306 13.28 16.61 8.89
N ARG A 307 13.55 15.38 9.37
CA ARG A 307 14.20 14.35 8.57
C ARG A 307 13.23 13.70 7.58
N SER A 308 13.73 13.48 6.37
CA SER A 308 13.19 12.53 5.40
C SER A 308 14.19 11.40 5.20
N VAL A 309 13.71 10.16 5.09
CA VAL A 309 14.54 8.97 4.89
C VAL A 309 14.11 8.28 3.60
N LEU A 310 15.07 7.97 2.73
CA LEU A 310 14.83 7.53 1.36
C LEU A 310 15.45 6.16 1.11
N GLY A 311 15.02 5.50 0.04
CA GLY A 311 15.63 4.26 -0.45
C GLY A 311 15.30 3.02 0.39
N LEU A 312 14.21 3.06 1.16
CA LEU A 312 13.82 2.00 2.09
C LEU A 312 13.34 0.77 1.32
N ALA A 313 13.94 -0.38 1.61
CA ALA A 313 13.75 -1.61 0.84
C ALA A 313 12.72 -2.57 1.44
N ASP A 314 12.58 -2.58 2.77
CA ASP A 314 11.74 -3.50 3.51
C ASP A 314 10.93 -2.81 4.60
N THR A 315 9.99 -3.56 5.16
CA THR A 315 8.98 -3.05 6.09
C THR A 315 9.57 -2.65 7.45
N GLU A 316 10.58 -3.36 7.96
CA GLU A 316 11.21 -2.98 9.24
C GLU A 316 11.98 -1.68 9.07
N ALA A 317 12.71 -1.52 7.96
CA ALA A 317 13.41 -0.27 7.64
C ALA A 317 12.45 0.94 7.58
N VAL A 318 11.22 0.75 7.08
CA VAL A 318 10.18 1.81 7.09
C VAL A 318 9.71 2.13 8.50
N VAL A 319 9.48 1.12 9.33
CA VAL A 319 9.06 1.33 10.73
C VAL A 319 10.15 2.08 11.50
N GLU A 320 11.42 1.69 11.36
CA GLU A 320 12.55 2.37 11.98
C GLU A 320 12.71 3.82 11.47
N ALA A 321 12.54 4.03 10.17
CA ALA A 321 12.59 5.36 9.56
C ALA A 321 11.45 6.26 10.03
N VAL A 322 10.23 5.73 10.25
CA VAL A 322 9.11 6.48 10.85
C VAL A 322 9.47 6.94 12.26
N GLU A 323 10.04 6.07 13.08
CA GLU A 323 10.46 6.42 14.44
C GLU A 323 11.62 7.43 14.45
N GLU A 324 12.56 7.31 13.51
CA GLU A 324 13.66 8.27 13.33
C GLU A 324 13.17 9.64 12.87
N ALA A 325 12.35 9.68 11.82
CA ALA A 325 11.80 10.91 11.29
C ALA A 325 10.96 11.64 12.35
N TRP A 326 10.18 10.91 13.16
CA TRP A 326 9.43 11.51 14.26
C TRP A 326 10.35 12.09 15.35
N ARG A 327 11.42 11.37 15.72
CA ARG A 327 12.42 11.85 16.69
C ARG A 327 13.10 13.16 16.25
N SER A 328 13.16 13.42 14.94
CA SER A 328 13.70 14.70 14.41
C SER A 328 12.95 15.95 14.91
N TRP A 329 11.70 15.81 15.37
CA TRP A 329 10.96 16.89 16.04
C TRP A 329 11.71 17.45 17.26
N PHE A 330 12.53 16.63 17.91
CA PHE A 330 13.23 16.95 19.15
C PHE A 330 14.71 17.28 18.94
N GLU A 331 15.18 17.30 17.70
CA GLU A 331 16.56 17.67 17.39
C GLU A 331 16.78 19.17 17.51
N LEU A 332 18.03 19.57 17.70
CA LEU A 332 18.42 20.97 17.93
C LEU A 332 17.88 21.93 16.86
N PRO A 333 17.94 21.65 15.53
CA PRO A 333 17.41 22.56 14.52
C PRO A 333 15.90 22.81 14.67
N ALA A 334 15.13 21.75 14.96
CA ALA A 334 13.69 21.82 15.17
C ALA A 334 13.32 22.56 16.45
N LEU A 335 14.01 22.28 17.56
CA LEU A 335 13.81 22.99 18.82
C LEU A 335 14.16 24.48 18.70
N LEU A 336 15.32 24.81 18.09
CA LEU A 336 15.74 26.19 17.85
C LEU A 336 14.70 26.98 17.07
N SER A 337 14.20 26.36 16.01
CA SER A 337 13.16 26.93 15.16
C SER A 337 11.90 27.29 15.97
N ARG A 338 11.37 26.36 16.77
CA ARG A 338 10.20 26.59 17.63
C ARG A 338 10.44 27.61 18.74
N VAL A 339 11.61 27.58 19.38
CA VAL A 339 11.97 28.56 20.42
C VAL A 339 11.98 29.98 19.84
N ARG A 340 12.47 30.18 18.61
CA ARG A 340 12.47 31.49 17.93
C ARG A 340 11.08 32.04 17.66
N THR A 341 10.11 31.17 17.39
CA THR A 341 8.70 31.56 17.17
C THR A 341 7.90 31.61 18.47
N GLY A 342 8.54 31.37 19.63
CA GLY A 342 7.88 31.35 20.94
C GLY A 342 7.02 30.11 21.18
N ASN A 343 7.19 29.06 20.38
CA ASN A 343 6.48 27.80 20.54
C ASN A 343 7.22 26.87 21.50
N PHE A 344 6.58 26.58 22.62
CA PHE A 344 7.07 25.67 23.65
C PHE A 344 6.11 24.51 23.92
N ASP A 345 5.24 24.16 22.96
CA ASP A 345 4.37 23.00 23.09
C ASP A 345 5.21 21.72 23.17
N ALA A 346 4.96 20.92 24.21
CA ALA A 346 5.63 19.65 24.41
C ALA A 346 5.02 18.53 23.57
N THR A 347 3.80 18.73 23.06
CA THR A 347 3.11 17.75 22.21
C THR A 347 3.62 17.89 20.77
N PRO A 348 4.21 16.83 20.18
CA PRO A 348 4.68 16.91 18.81
C PRO A 348 3.56 17.12 17.82
N ARG A 349 3.77 18.08 16.91
CA ARG A 349 2.87 18.41 15.80
C ARG A 349 3.50 18.03 14.47
N LEU A 350 4.05 16.82 14.44
CA LEU A 350 4.72 16.24 13.28
C LEU A 350 3.96 15.00 12.83
N ALA A 351 3.33 15.10 11.67
CA ALA A 351 2.88 13.94 10.93
C ALA A 351 4.00 13.49 9.98
N LEU A 352 3.93 12.25 9.55
CA LEU A 352 4.82 11.70 8.53
C LEU A 352 3.96 11.10 7.41
N PHE A 353 4.58 10.75 6.30
CA PHE A 353 3.94 9.93 5.29
C PHE A 353 4.95 9.00 4.62
N VAL A 354 4.47 7.83 4.21
CA VAL A 354 5.26 6.83 3.47
C VAL A 354 4.82 6.87 2.02
N GLN A 355 5.77 7.05 1.11
CA GLN A 355 5.50 7.25 -0.32
C GLN A 355 6.36 6.32 -1.18
N LEU A 356 5.79 5.86 -2.30
CA LEU A 356 6.55 5.18 -3.35
C LEU A 356 7.58 6.10 -3.97
N MET A 357 8.83 5.65 -4.03
CA MET A 357 9.87 6.34 -4.78
C MET A 357 9.74 6.06 -6.27
N VAL A 358 9.84 7.14 -7.04
CA VAL A 358 10.06 7.07 -8.49
C VAL A 358 11.53 6.73 -8.74
N GLN A 359 11.84 6.03 -9.83
CA GLN A 359 13.20 5.89 -10.35
C GLN A 359 13.38 6.86 -11.52
N PRO A 360 13.65 8.14 -11.25
CA PRO A 360 13.73 9.16 -12.29
C PRO A 360 14.99 9.02 -13.13
N THR A 361 14.86 9.29 -14.43
CA THR A 361 16.01 9.67 -15.27
C THR A 361 16.46 11.10 -14.92
N LEU A 362 15.50 11.98 -14.67
CA LEU A 362 15.68 13.37 -14.25
C LEU A 362 14.70 13.68 -13.11
N ALA A 363 15.14 14.45 -12.14
CA ALA A 363 14.30 15.03 -11.10
C ALA A 363 14.72 16.50 -10.89
N GLY A 364 13.86 17.29 -10.27
CA GLY A 364 14.09 18.72 -10.18
C GLY A 364 13.23 19.42 -9.15
N VAL A 365 13.26 20.75 -9.20
CA VAL A 365 12.31 21.63 -8.53
C VAL A 365 11.74 22.59 -9.57
N ALA A 366 10.47 22.94 -9.42
CA ALA A 366 9.79 23.86 -10.32
C ALA A 366 8.90 24.81 -9.54
N PHE A 367 9.01 26.11 -9.82
CA PHE A 367 8.25 27.15 -9.12
C PHE A 367 7.61 28.15 -10.06
N THR A 368 6.53 28.78 -9.60
CA THR A 368 5.82 29.84 -10.33
C THR A 368 6.10 31.21 -9.75
N GLU A 369 6.50 32.14 -10.61
CA GLU A 369 6.70 33.56 -10.27
C GLU A 369 5.53 34.40 -10.81
N PRO A 370 5.00 35.35 -10.02
CA PRO A 370 3.94 36.23 -10.49
C PRO A 370 4.48 37.17 -11.59
N ALA A 371 3.72 37.32 -12.68
CA ALA A 371 4.14 38.07 -13.86
C ALA A 371 3.33 39.36 -14.10
N GLY A 372 2.90 40.05 -13.03
CA GLY A 372 2.06 41.25 -13.16
C GLY A 372 0.75 40.94 -13.90
N ASP A 373 0.50 41.61 -15.03
CA ASP A 373 -0.68 41.39 -15.90
C ASP A 373 -0.54 40.19 -16.86
N GLY A 374 0.61 39.51 -16.89
CA GLY A 374 0.92 38.39 -17.79
C GLY A 374 0.73 36.99 -17.16
N PRO A 375 0.88 35.92 -17.97
CA PRO A 375 0.90 34.54 -17.45
C PRO A 375 2.08 34.35 -16.50
N ALA A 376 1.85 33.66 -15.37
CA ALA A 376 2.91 33.39 -14.39
C ALA A 376 4.10 32.69 -15.05
N ARG A 377 5.29 33.18 -14.72
CA ARG A 377 6.54 32.62 -15.21
C ARG A 377 6.82 31.32 -14.47
N VAL A 378 7.16 30.28 -15.20
CA VAL A 378 7.56 28.99 -14.67
C VAL A 378 9.07 28.89 -14.74
N VAL A 379 9.69 28.50 -13.62
CA VAL A 379 11.12 28.19 -13.53
C VAL A 379 11.25 26.72 -13.15
N VAL A 380 12.12 26.00 -13.83
CA VAL A 380 12.41 24.58 -13.62
C VAL A 380 13.91 24.42 -13.46
N GLU A 381 14.36 23.75 -12.42
CA GLU A 381 15.73 23.31 -12.24
C GLU A 381 15.76 21.79 -12.13
N HIS A 382 16.69 21.13 -12.84
CA HIS A 382 16.74 19.67 -12.85
C HIS A 382 18.16 19.12 -12.80
N VAL A 383 18.29 17.87 -12.34
CA VAL A 383 19.52 17.06 -12.27
C VAL A 383 19.26 15.64 -12.78
N ASP A 384 20.33 14.93 -13.12
CA ASP A 384 20.28 13.50 -13.45
C ASP A 384 20.01 12.67 -12.18
N GLY A 385 19.06 11.74 -12.26
CA GLY A 385 18.67 10.90 -11.13
C GLY A 385 17.81 11.63 -10.10
N LEU A 386 18.05 11.39 -8.82
CA LEU A 386 17.26 11.94 -7.71
C LEU A 386 17.66 13.39 -7.40
N ALA A 387 16.68 14.24 -7.05
CA ALA A 387 16.88 15.66 -6.79
C ALA A 387 17.19 16.01 -5.33
N ASP A 388 17.45 15.03 -4.46
CA ASP A 388 17.67 15.29 -3.03
C ASP A 388 18.85 16.24 -2.75
N GLY A 389 19.93 16.12 -3.54
CA GLY A 389 21.07 17.03 -3.45
C GLY A 389 20.80 18.42 -4.01
N LEU A 390 19.91 18.53 -5.01
CA LEU A 390 19.44 19.81 -5.55
C LEU A 390 18.56 20.55 -4.52
N VAL A 391 17.58 19.86 -3.93
CA VAL A 391 16.70 20.40 -2.87
C VAL A 391 17.50 20.80 -1.62
N ALA A 392 18.56 20.05 -1.29
CA ALA A 392 19.47 20.39 -0.20
C ALA A 392 20.44 21.54 -0.51
N GLY A 393 20.47 22.06 -1.75
CA GLY A 393 21.37 23.12 -2.18
C GLY A 393 22.84 22.70 -2.27
N VAL A 394 23.11 21.40 -2.38
CA VAL A 394 24.47 20.83 -2.50
C VAL A 394 24.86 20.64 -3.96
N ASP A 395 23.89 20.34 -4.82
CA ASP A 395 24.09 20.17 -6.26
C ASP A 395 23.61 21.39 -7.05
N VAL A 396 24.20 21.61 -8.22
CA VAL A 396 23.81 22.68 -9.16
C VAL A 396 23.04 22.07 -10.31
N GLY A 397 21.77 22.44 -10.45
CA GLY A 397 20.89 21.97 -11.52
C GLY A 397 21.03 22.77 -12.83
N ALA A 398 20.52 22.19 -13.91
CA ALA A 398 20.28 22.90 -15.15
C ALA A 398 18.94 23.64 -15.05
N GLY A 399 18.97 24.97 -15.26
CA GLY A 399 17.81 25.84 -15.12
C GLY A 399 17.16 26.20 -16.45
N TYR A 400 15.83 26.22 -16.46
CA TYR A 400 14.99 26.64 -17.57
C TYR A 400 13.89 27.58 -17.04
N SER A 401 13.54 28.63 -17.79
CA SER A 401 12.41 29.49 -17.41
C SER A 401 11.60 29.94 -18.62
N THR A 402 10.26 29.97 -18.50
CA THR A 402 9.35 30.44 -19.55
C THR A 402 8.12 31.12 -18.97
N ASP A 403 7.59 32.11 -19.70
CA ASP A 403 6.28 32.72 -19.50
C ASP A 403 5.23 32.21 -20.53
N THR A 404 5.66 31.46 -21.55
CA THR A 404 4.81 30.96 -22.64
C THR A 404 4.71 29.44 -22.65
N PRO A 405 3.69 28.85 -23.28
CA PRO A 405 3.62 27.40 -23.50
C PRO A 405 4.81 26.89 -24.32
N LEU A 406 5.25 25.68 -24.01
CA LEU A 406 6.34 25.01 -24.72
C LEU A 406 5.80 23.79 -25.46
N PRO A 407 6.43 23.38 -26.58
CA PRO A 407 6.27 22.03 -27.10
C PRO A 407 6.63 21.00 -26.02
N ASP A 408 6.05 19.80 -26.08
CA ASP A 408 6.33 18.74 -25.09
C ASP A 408 7.83 18.39 -25.04
N ASP A 409 8.46 18.27 -26.21
CA ASP A 409 9.89 17.99 -26.34
C ASP A 409 10.68 19.28 -26.56
N VAL A 410 11.40 19.70 -25.52
CA VAL A 410 12.38 20.79 -25.59
C VAL A 410 13.72 20.22 -25.13
N LEU A 411 14.74 20.29 -25.99
CA LEU A 411 16.08 19.77 -25.72
C LEU A 411 16.15 18.25 -25.46
N GLY A 412 15.19 17.46 -25.96
CA GLY A 412 15.09 16.03 -25.69
C GLY A 412 14.45 15.71 -24.34
N LEU A 413 13.89 16.71 -23.66
CA LEU A 413 13.28 16.63 -22.34
C LEU A 413 11.79 16.94 -22.44
N GLN A 414 10.97 16.29 -21.60
CA GLN A 414 9.52 16.51 -21.51
C GLN A 414 9.16 17.82 -20.76
N LEU A 415 9.91 18.91 -20.99
CA LEU A 415 9.78 20.17 -20.26
C LEU A 415 8.42 20.84 -20.47
N GLY A 416 7.80 20.69 -21.66
CA GLY A 416 6.45 21.22 -21.90
C GLY A 416 5.40 20.61 -20.96
N ALA A 417 5.45 19.29 -20.79
CA ALA A 417 4.57 18.58 -19.88
C ALA A 417 4.77 18.99 -18.40
N VAL A 418 6.02 19.24 -17.98
CA VAL A 418 6.33 19.74 -16.62
C VAL A 418 5.77 21.15 -16.42
N VAL A 419 5.94 22.04 -17.40
CA VAL A 419 5.42 23.42 -17.34
C VAL A 419 3.89 23.43 -17.26
N ASP A 420 3.22 22.61 -18.06
CA ASP A 420 1.77 22.52 -18.05
C ASP A 420 1.24 21.89 -16.76
N LEU A 421 1.91 20.86 -16.23
CA LEU A 421 1.61 20.30 -14.92
C LEU A 421 1.73 21.37 -13.82
N LEU A 422 2.80 22.16 -13.81
CA LEU A 422 2.99 23.19 -12.79
C LEU A 422 1.92 24.29 -12.87
N ARG A 423 1.49 24.67 -14.08
CA ARG A 423 0.36 25.60 -14.28
C ARG A 423 -0.95 25.01 -13.77
N ASP A 424 -1.18 23.72 -13.97
CA ASP A 424 -2.35 23.03 -13.44
C ASP A 424 -2.33 22.98 -11.91
N VAL A 425 -1.17 22.69 -11.29
CA VAL A 425 -0.98 22.75 -9.83
C VAL A 425 -1.30 24.16 -9.32
N ARG A 426 -0.67 25.20 -9.89
CA ARG A 426 -0.93 26.61 -9.53
C ARG A 426 -2.41 26.98 -9.64
N ARG A 427 -3.09 26.52 -10.70
CA ARG A 427 -4.53 26.77 -10.89
C ARG A 427 -5.37 26.09 -9.79
N LEU A 428 -4.98 24.88 -9.37
CA LEU A 428 -5.66 24.13 -8.31
C LEU A 428 -5.40 24.72 -6.92
N GLU A 429 -4.20 25.23 -6.66
CA GLU A 429 -3.83 25.90 -5.40
C GLU A 429 -4.38 27.33 -5.29
N GLY A 430 -4.51 28.03 -6.43
CA GLY A 430 -4.95 29.43 -6.48
C GLY A 430 -3.90 30.45 -6.03
N HIS A 431 -2.65 30.02 -5.80
CA HIS A 431 -1.51 30.86 -5.45
C HIS A 431 -0.23 30.30 -6.10
N GLU A 432 0.91 30.96 -5.87
CA GLU A 432 2.20 30.50 -6.39
C GLU A 432 2.66 29.22 -5.71
N VAL A 433 3.31 28.35 -6.49
CA VAL A 433 3.63 26.98 -6.08
C VAL A 433 5.11 26.69 -6.26
N ASP A 434 5.60 25.80 -5.42
CA ASP A 434 6.93 25.21 -5.43
C ASP A 434 6.75 23.70 -5.38
N VAL A 435 7.26 22.98 -6.38
CA VAL A 435 6.99 21.56 -6.61
C VAL A 435 8.29 20.82 -6.87
N GLU A 436 8.51 19.74 -6.12
CA GLU A 436 9.55 18.73 -6.36
C GLU A 436 9.12 17.67 -7.38
#